data_AF-A0A9D7EPL9-F1
#
_entry.id   AF-A0A9D7EPL9-F1
#
_cell.length_a   1.000
_cell.length_b   1.000
_cell.length_c   1.000
_cell.angle_alpha   90.00
_cell.angle_beta   90.00
_cell.angle_gamma   90.00
#
_symmetry.space_group_name_H-M   'P 1'
#
loop_
_entity.id
_entity.type
_entity.pdbx_description
1 polymer ?
#
loop_
_entity_poly.entity_id
_entity_poly.type
_entity_poly.pdbx_seq_one_letter_code
_entity_poly.pdbx_strand_id
1 'polypeptide(L)'
;MKKILSIALSVFFIHSVSLAQWPSNVKVVEGVQSDSTIVKGNLADGEIMEDLSWAANSSNACFVSFQNPKFRGNHVFFATTIFSRTELIISVKPTNDTANLSIYAYMQGADNYTMVPNLPSCITCEADYKWDRKWKGKTQFSERYVKFSNPTGRTYNILIGVSSPAGITEGEFELKIKKK
;
A
#
# COMPACT_ATOMS: atom_id res chain seq x y z
N MET A 1 -2.21 72.82 -4.43
CA MET A 1 -1.43 71.74 -3.80
C MET A 1 -2.32 70.50 -3.68
N LYS A 2 -2.22 69.53 -4.60
CA LYS A 2 -2.95 68.26 -4.50
C LYS A 2 -1.91 67.14 -4.57
N LYS A 3 -1.66 66.47 -3.45
CA LYS A 3 -0.77 65.31 -3.36
C LYS A 3 -1.57 64.07 -3.76
N ILE A 4 -1.22 63.46 -4.89
CA ILE A 4 -1.80 62.19 -5.34
C ILE A 4 -0.99 61.09 -4.65
N LEU A 5 -1.60 60.47 -3.64
CA LEU A 5 -1.03 59.34 -2.91
C LEU A 5 -1.25 58.08 -3.76
N SER A 6 -0.20 57.62 -4.44
CA SER A 6 -0.24 56.37 -5.21
C SER A 6 -0.05 55.20 -4.24
N ILE A 7 -1.12 54.46 -3.97
CA ILE A 7 -1.10 53.23 -3.17
C ILE A 7 -0.64 52.10 -4.11
N ALA A 8 0.59 51.63 -3.91
CA ALA A 8 1.10 50.43 -4.59
C ALA A 8 0.48 49.19 -3.93
N LEU A 9 -0.42 48.53 -4.64
CA LEU A 9 -1.05 47.27 -4.23
C LEU A 9 -0.12 46.10 -4.59
N SER A 10 0.70 45.67 -3.63
CA SER A 10 1.57 44.51 -3.78
C SER A 10 0.76 43.22 -3.72
N VAL A 11 0.47 42.62 -4.88
CA VAL A 11 -0.18 41.31 -4.98
C VAL A 11 0.84 40.22 -4.61
N PHE A 12 0.73 39.67 -3.39
CA PHE A 12 1.48 38.48 -2.99
C PHE A 12 0.88 37.24 -3.65
N PHE A 13 1.51 36.74 -4.72
CA PHE A 13 1.23 35.41 -5.27
C PHE A 13 1.77 34.33 -4.32
N ILE A 14 0.90 33.80 -3.47
CA ILE A 14 1.21 32.62 -2.64
C ILE A 14 1.26 31.42 -3.59
N HIS A 15 2.47 31.05 -4.02
CA HIS A 15 2.68 29.81 -4.77
C HIS A 15 2.56 28.65 -3.78
N SER A 16 1.48 27.88 -3.92
CA SER A 16 1.28 26.64 -3.16
C SER A 16 2.32 25.63 -3.62
N VAL A 17 3.41 25.47 -2.87
CA VAL A 17 4.37 24.40 -3.11
C VAL A 17 3.71 23.11 -2.62
N SER A 18 3.09 22.36 -3.54
CA SER A 18 2.58 21.03 -3.24
C SER A 18 3.77 20.09 -3.06
N LEU A 19 4.11 19.76 -1.82
CA LEU A 19 5.06 18.68 -1.54
C LEU A 19 4.40 17.35 -1.97
N ALA A 20 5.18 16.49 -2.62
CA ALA A 20 4.73 15.14 -2.94
C ALA A 20 4.49 14.38 -1.63
N GLN A 21 3.27 13.88 -1.44
CA GLN A 21 2.86 13.15 -0.26
C GLN A 21 1.88 12.05 -0.64
N TRP A 22 1.68 11.08 0.24
CA TRP A 22 0.66 10.08 0.06
C TRP A 22 -0.74 10.72 -0.01
N PRO A 23 -1.63 10.22 -0.88
CA PRO A 23 -3.03 10.64 -0.87
C PRO A 23 -3.72 10.35 0.48
N SER A 24 -4.78 11.09 0.79
CA SER A 24 -5.47 11.01 2.10
C SER A 24 -6.14 9.67 2.40
N ASN A 25 -6.37 8.84 1.38
CA ASN A 25 -6.89 7.47 1.54
C ASN A 25 -5.80 6.44 1.87
N VAL A 26 -4.55 6.86 2.05
CA VAL A 26 -3.43 6.00 2.44
C VAL A 26 -3.08 6.25 3.90
N LYS A 27 -3.17 5.20 4.72
CA LYS A 27 -2.76 5.24 6.14
C LYS A 27 -1.25 5.02 6.24
N VAL A 28 -0.50 6.08 6.55
CA VAL A 28 0.96 5.99 6.71
C VAL A 28 1.28 5.35 8.06
N VAL A 29 2.06 4.26 8.02
CA VAL A 29 2.59 3.57 9.21
C VAL A 29 4.03 4.00 9.38
N GLU A 30 4.21 5.06 10.17
CA GLU A 30 5.53 5.57 10.53
C GLU A 30 6.27 4.58 11.43
N GLY A 31 7.57 4.42 11.17
CA GLY A 31 8.44 3.67 12.05
C GLY A 31 8.50 2.18 11.75
N VAL A 32 9.60 1.82 11.09
CA VAL A 32 10.25 0.51 11.29
C VAL A 32 11.55 0.68 12.11
N GLN A 33 11.56 1.64 13.03
CA GLN A 33 12.63 1.76 14.03
C GLN A 33 12.40 0.84 15.24
N SER A 34 11.14 0.51 15.54
CA SER A 34 10.76 -0.58 16.44
C SER A 34 10.86 -1.94 15.73
N ASP A 35 11.03 -3.03 16.48
CA ASP A 35 11.10 -4.38 15.90
C ASP A 35 9.80 -4.76 15.16
N SER A 36 8.65 -4.22 15.59
CA SER A 36 7.39 -4.32 14.84
C SER A 36 6.36 -3.27 15.24
N THR A 37 5.47 -2.93 14.31
CA THR A 37 4.30 -2.06 14.49
C THR A 37 3.05 -2.80 14.03
N ILE A 38 1.94 -2.68 14.78
CA ILE A 38 0.64 -3.26 14.44
C ILE A 38 -0.39 -2.14 14.31
N VAL A 39 -1.18 -2.16 13.25
CA VAL A 39 -2.23 -1.19 12.96
C VAL A 39 -3.53 -1.93 12.62
N LYS A 40 -4.66 -1.41 13.10
CA LYS A 40 -5.98 -1.95 12.77
C LYS A 40 -6.50 -1.37 11.46
N GLY A 41 -7.24 -2.17 10.70
CA GLY A 41 -7.94 -1.73 9.51
C GLY A 41 -9.28 -2.45 9.34
N ASN A 42 -10.12 -1.89 8.47
CA ASN A 42 -11.38 -2.49 8.05
C ASN A 42 -11.53 -2.33 6.54
N LEU A 43 -11.92 -3.38 5.83
CA LEU A 43 -12.19 -3.32 4.38
C LEU A 43 -13.28 -2.30 4.03
N ALA A 44 -14.16 -1.96 4.97
CA ALA A 44 -15.17 -0.92 4.79
C ALA A 44 -14.58 0.49 4.59
N ASP A 45 -13.31 0.71 5.00
CA ASP A 45 -12.60 1.97 4.78
C ASP A 45 -12.02 2.09 3.35
N GLY A 46 -12.16 1.04 2.53
CA GLY A 46 -11.60 0.95 1.20
C GLY A 46 -12.65 1.05 0.10
N GLU A 47 -12.19 0.92 -1.14
CA GLU A 47 -13.05 0.96 -2.33
C GLU A 47 -12.72 -0.18 -3.29
N ILE A 48 -13.71 -0.58 -4.10
CA ILE A 48 -13.50 -1.57 -5.15
C ILE A 48 -12.56 -1.00 -6.21
N MET A 49 -11.57 -1.80 -6.62
CA MET A 49 -10.70 -1.49 -7.75
C MET A 49 -11.08 -2.32 -8.98
N GLU A 50 -11.71 -1.67 -9.96
CA GLU A 50 -12.16 -2.35 -11.18
C GLU A 50 -11.01 -2.69 -12.14
N ASP A 51 -9.97 -1.86 -12.19
CA ASP A 51 -8.80 -2.14 -13.00
C ASP A 51 -7.70 -2.83 -12.18
N LEU A 52 -7.48 -4.11 -12.46
CA LEU A 52 -6.37 -4.89 -11.91
C LEU A 52 -5.32 -5.22 -12.99
N SER A 53 -5.40 -4.63 -14.17
CA SER A 53 -4.46 -4.90 -15.27
C SER A 53 -3.03 -4.48 -14.91
N TRP A 54 -2.89 -3.47 -14.05
CA TRP A 54 -1.62 -3.02 -13.50
C TRP A 54 -0.83 -4.15 -12.82
N ALA A 55 -1.50 -5.10 -12.17
CA ALA A 55 -0.84 -6.09 -11.34
C ALA A 55 -0.12 -7.16 -12.17
N ALA A 56 -0.70 -7.54 -13.32
CA ALA A 56 -0.18 -8.59 -14.19
C ALA A 56 0.72 -8.06 -15.31
N ASN A 57 0.81 -6.74 -15.49
CA ASN A 57 1.69 -6.17 -16.50
C ASN A 57 3.16 -6.48 -16.18
N SER A 58 4.01 -6.58 -17.20
CA SER A 58 5.41 -6.99 -17.02
C SER A 58 6.26 -5.98 -16.24
N SER A 59 5.81 -4.73 -16.11
CA SER A 59 6.51 -3.69 -15.36
C SER A 59 6.30 -3.77 -13.85
N ASN A 60 5.24 -4.47 -13.40
CA ASN A 60 4.91 -4.63 -11.98
C ASN A 60 4.97 -6.10 -11.54
N ALA A 61 4.37 -7.00 -12.32
CA ALA A 61 4.35 -8.45 -12.12
C ALA A 61 4.01 -8.91 -10.68
N CYS A 62 3.07 -8.23 -10.01
CA CYS A 62 2.64 -8.54 -8.64
C CYS A 62 1.93 -9.89 -8.54
N PHE A 63 0.98 -10.14 -9.44
CA PHE A 63 0.24 -11.38 -9.53
C PHE A 63 -0.33 -11.54 -10.93
N VAL A 64 -0.46 -12.79 -11.38
CA VAL A 64 -1.01 -13.09 -12.71
C VAL A 64 -2.51 -12.81 -12.76
N SER A 65 -3.01 -12.45 -13.94
CA SER A 65 -4.42 -12.05 -14.14
C SER A 65 -5.46 -13.08 -13.71
N PHE A 66 -5.13 -14.37 -13.72
CA PHE A 66 -6.00 -15.44 -13.20
C PHE A 66 -6.30 -15.29 -11.69
N GLN A 67 -5.46 -14.56 -10.96
CA GLN A 67 -5.63 -14.31 -9.53
C GLN A 67 -6.45 -13.07 -9.22
N ASN A 68 -6.84 -12.28 -10.24
CA ASN A 68 -7.69 -11.11 -10.07
C ASN A 68 -8.91 -11.37 -9.17
N PRO A 69 -9.67 -12.49 -9.28
CA PRO A 69 -10.81 -12.75 -8.41
C PRO A 69 -10.51 -12.76 -6.90
N LYS A 70 -9.25 -12.90 -6.49
CA LYS A 70 -8.81 -12.83 -5.09
C LYS A 70 -8.68 -11.39 -4.56
N PHE A 71 -8.76 -10.40 -5.44
CA PHE A 71 -8.52 -8.97 -5.17
C PHE A 71 -9.65 -8.11 -5.76
N ARG A 72 -10.91 -8.59 -5.70
CA ARG A 72 -12.09 -7.89 -6.30
C ARG A 72 -13.04 -7.29 -5.26
N GLY A 73 -12.72 -7.41 -3.98
CA GLY A 73 -13.41 -6.68 -2.92
C GLY A 73 -12.85 -5.28 -2.74
N ASN A 74 -13.06 -4.70 -1.56
CA ASN A 74 -12.51 -3.37 -1.24
C ASN A 74 -11.00 -3.43 -1.02
N HIS A 75 -10.31 -2.39 -1.47
CA HIS A 75 -8.88 -2.17 -1.27
C HIS A 75 -8.66 -1.06 -0.25
N VAL A 76 -7.95 -1.38 0.84
CA VAL A 76 -7.51 -0.42 1.85
C VAL A 76 -6.00 -0.24 1.73
N PHE A 77 -5.57 1.02 1.73
CA PHE A 77 -4.17 1.36 1.49
C PHE A 77 -3.42 1.78 2.74
N PHE A 78 -2.22 1.24 2.88
CA PHE A 78 -1.24 1.66 3.86
C PHE A 78 0.07 1.96 3.16
N ALA A 79 0.91 2.76 3.80
CA ALA A 79 2.26 2.99 3.32
C ALA A 79 3.27 2.91 4.46
N THR A 80 4.47 2.47 4.15
CA THR A 80 5.60 2.52 5.06
C THR A 80 6.90 2.75 4.30
N THR A 81 7.99 2.83 5.04
CA THR A 81 9.32 3.06 4.51
C THR A 81 10.23 1.88 4.86
N ILE A 82 10.92 1.34 3.86
CA ILE A 82 11.98 0.35 4.06
C ILE A 82 13.35 1.03 4.04
N PHE A 83 14.05 0.97 5.15
CA PHE A 83 15.37 1.58 5.31
C PHE A 83 16.45 0.75 4.62
N SER A 84 17.60 1.40 4.38
CA SER A 84 18.78 0.75 3.82
C SER A 84 19.20 -0.48 4.63
N ARG A 85 19.57 -1.56 3.94
CA ARG A 85 20.11 -2.80 4.54
C ARG A 85 19.16 -3.43 5.57
N THR A 86 17.86 -3.44 5.29
CA THR A 86 16.85 -4.06 6.15
C THR A 86 15.96 -5.02 5.37
N GLU A 87 15.34 -5.95 6.10
CA GLU A 87 14.23 -6.75 5.59
C GLU A 87 12.94 -6.39 6.33
N LEU A 88 11.82 -6.42 5.61
CA LEU A 88 10.49 -6.26 6.18
C LEU A 88 9.64 -7.49 5.92
N ILE A 89 8.90 -7.90 6.94
CA ILE A 89 7.76 -8.81 6.82
C ILE A 89 6.51 -8.01 7.09
N ILE A 90 5.59 -7.99 6.12
CA ILE A 90 4.31 -7.31 6.23
C ILE A 90 3.26 -8.41 6.24
N SER A 91 2.49 -8.52 7.32
CA SER A 91 1.43 -9.51 7.44
C SER A 91 0.09 -8.89 7.77
N VAL A 92 -0.97 -9.51 7.30
CA VAL A 92 -2.34 -9.14 7.62
C VAL A 92 -3.08 -10.36 8.16
N LYS A 93 -3.71 -10.21 9.32
CA LYS A 93 -4.53 -11.24 9.95
C LYS A 93 -5.94 -10.70 10.16
N PRO A 94 -6.99 -11.38 9.67
CA PRO A 94 -8.35 -10.97 9.99
C PRO A 94 -8.65 -11.20 11.48
N THR A 95 -9.48 -10.37 12.08
CA THR A 95 -9.95 -10.60 13.46
C THR A 95 -10.88 -11.82 13.55
N ASN A 96 -11.60 -12.11 12.46
CA ASN A 96 -12.34 -13.35 12.25
C ASN A 96 -11.53 -14.30 11.35
N ASP A 97 -11.04 -15.42 11.89
CA ASP A 97 -10.19 -16.38 11.16
C ASP A 97 -10.88 -17.07 9.96
N THR A 98 -12.19 -16.91 9.78
CA THR A 98 -12.91 -17.37 8.58
C THR A 98 -12.90 -16.36 7.43
N ALA A 99 -12.56 -15.10 7.70
CA ALA A 99 -12.51 -14.05 6.68
C ALA A 99 -11.37 -14.30 5.68
N ASN A 100 -11.63 -13.96 4.43
CA ASN A 100 -10.69 -14.21 3.34
C ASN A 100 -10.05 -12.91 2.87
N LEU A 101 -8.84 -12.65 3.39
CA LEU A 101 -8.03 -11.52 2.98
C LEU A 101 -6.99 -11.92 1.93
N SER A 102 -6.61 -10.93 1.16
CA SER A 102 -5.49 -10.91 0.23
C SER A 102 -4.66 -9.67 0.50
N ILE A 103 -3.36 -9.75 0.27
CA ILE A 103 -2.43 -8.63 0.42
C ILE A 103 -1.56 -8.55 -0.83
N TYR A 104 -1.26 -7.34 -1.25
CA TYR A 104 -0.14 -7.05 -2.11
C TYR A 104 0.61 -5.85 -1.56
N ALA A 105 1.88 -5.74 -1.93
CA ALA A 105 2.65 -4.55 -1.68
C ALA A 105 3.68 -4.38 -2.78
N TYR A 106 4.11 -3.15 -3.00
CA TYR A 106 5.18 -2.86 -3.95
C TYR A 106 6.11 -1.78 -3.43
N MET A 107 7.38 -1.93 -3.79
CA MET A 107 8.46 -1.02 -3.44
C MET A 107 8.70 -0.01 -4.57
N GLN A 108 8.83 1.26 -4.22
CA GLN A 108 9.08 2.35 -5.16
C GLN A 108 10.09 3.37 -4.59
N GLY A 109 10.54 4.30 -5.43
CA GLY A 109 11.48 5.36 -5.02
C GLY A 109 10.99 6.11 -3.76
N ALA A 110 11.92 6.61 -2.95
CA ALA A 110 11.62 7.31 -1.70
C ALA A 110 10.66 8.51 -1.87
N ASP A 111 10.74 9.18 -3.02
CA ASP A 111 9.90 10.34 -3.36
C ASP A 111 8.76 9.97 -4.33
N ASN A 112 8.53 8.67 -4.56
CA ASN A 112 7.42 8.20 -5.38
C ASN A 112 6.22 7.83 -4.50
N TYR A 113 5.06 8.38 -4.86
CA TYR A 113 3.77 8.23 -4.18
C TYR A 113 2.68 7.74 -5.15
N THR A 114 3.09 7.13 -6.27
CA THR A 114 2.16 6.62 -7.27
C THR A 114 1.32 5.51 -6.67
N MET A 115 0.04 5.51 -7.03
CA MET A 115 -0.98 4.59 -6.54
C MET A 115 -1.49 3.71 -7.67
N VAL A 116 -1.95 2.52 -7.31
CA VAL A 116 -2.73 1.66 -8.20
C VAL A 116 -4.15 2.20 -8.33
N PRO A 117 -4.83 2.01 -9.49
CA PRO A 117 -4.39 1.23 -10.65
C PRO A 117 -3.38 1.95 -11.57
N ASN A 118 -3.09 3.23 -11.34
CA ASN A 118 -2.22 4.04 -12.20
C ASN A 118 -0.72 3.85 -11.91
N LEU A 119 -0.28 2.62 -11.60
CA LEU A 119 1.12 2.29 -11.31
C LEU A 119 1.87 1.90 -12.60
N PRO A 120 2.81 2.73 -13.11
CA PRO A 120 3.53 2.43 -14.34
C PRO A 120 4.57 1.32 -14.18
N SER A 121 5.27 1.30 -13.04
CA SER A 121 6.30 0.31 -12.69
C SER A 121 6.61 0.39 -11.20
N CYS A 122 7.04 -0.73 -10.60
CA CYS A 122 7.64 -0.76 -9.26
C CYS A 122 9.00 -1.47 -9.28
N ILE A 123 9.79 -1.30 -8.22
CA ILE A 123 11.10 -1.96 -8.08
C ILE A 123 10.92 -3.45 -7.82
N THR A 124 9.99 -3.79 -6.93
CA THR A 124 9.55 -5.15 -6.65
C THR A 124 8.10 -5.12 -6.17
N CYS A 125 7.37 -6.20 -6.45
CA CYS A 125 6.03 -6.40 -5.95
C CYS A 125 5.85 -7.81 -5.44
N GLU A 126 5.08 -7.94 -4.36
CA GLU A 126 4.80 -9.20 -3.71
C GLU A 126 3.31 -9.27 -3.40
N ALA A 127 2.73 -10.47 -3.45
CA ALA A 127 1.33 -10.70 -3.12
C ALA A 127 1.11 -12.05 -2.47
N ASP A 128 0.12 -12.12 -1.59
CA ASP A 128 -0.33 -13.37 -0.95
C ASP A 128 -1.85 -13.39 -0.82
N TYR A 129 -2.44 -14.56 -1.02
CA TYR A 129 -3.87 -14.79 -1.10
C TYR A 129 -4.20 -16.27 -0.84
N LYS A 130 -5.48 -16.55 -0.56
CA LYS A 130 -5.95 -17.91 -0.31
C LYS A 130 -5.76 -18.80 -1.55
N TRP A 131 -5.23 -20.00 -1.35
CA TRP A 131 -4.99 -20.98 -2.42
C TRP A 131 -6.30 -21.68 -2.79
N ASP A 132 -6.47 -21.99 -4.07
CA ASP A 132 -7.64 -22.73 -4.55
C ASP A 132 -7.60 -24.21 -4.17
N ARG A 133 -6.41 -24.77 -3.98
CA ARG A 133 -6.22 -26.18 -3.67
C ARG A 133 -5.46 -26.40 -2.37
N LYS A 134 -5.80 -27.50 -1.70
CA LYS A 134 -5.00 -28.02 -0.58
C LYS A 134 -3.73 -28.66 -1.15
N TRP A 135 -2.59 -28.27 -0.60
CA TRP A 135 -1.30 -28.84 -0.98
C TRP A 135 -0.88 -29.86 0.07
N LYS A 136 -0.44 -31.05 -0.38
CA LYS A 136 0.00 -32.12 0.52
C LYS A 136 1.11 -31.58 1.44
N GLY A 137 0.91 -31.72 2.76
CA GLY A 137 1.87 -31.28 3.77
C GLY A 137 1.90 -29.77 4.04
N LYS A 138 0.96 -28.98 3.48
CA LYS A 138 0.83 -27.55 3.78
C LYS A 138 -0.52 -27.24 4.43
N THR A 139 -0.47 -26.47 5.51
CA THR A 139 -1.64 -25.85 6.12
C THR A 139 -1.70 -24.39 5.68
N GLN A 140 -2.87 -23.94 5.23
CA GLN A 140 -3.10 -22.54 4.94
C GLN A 140 -3.79 -21.88 6.14
N PHE A 141 -3.17 -20.84 6.68
CA PHE A 141 -3.71 -20.03 7.77
C PHE A 141 -4.60 -18.89 7.25
N SER A 142 -5.26 -18.16 8.14
CA SER A 142 -6.02 -16.94 7.82
C SER A 142 -5.09 -15.76 7.51
N GLU A 143 -3.91 -15.72 8.14
CA GLU A 143 -2.88 -14.70 7.92
C GLU A 143 -2.30 -14.78 6.50
N ARG A 144 -2.05 -13.61 5.90
CA ARG A 144 -1.30 -13.45 4.66
C ARG A 144 -0.06 -12.61 4.92
N TYR A 145 1.02 -12.84 4.17
CA TYR A 145 2.20 -12.01 4.32
C TYR A 145 3.01 -11.86 3.03
N VAL A 146 3.75 -10.76 2.96
CA VAL A 146 4.73 -10.46 1.92
C VAL A 146 6.06 -10.06 2.57
N LYS A 147 7.16 -10.20 1.84
CA LYS A 147 8.50 -9.94 2.34
C LYS A 147 9.27 -9.07 1.37
N PHE A 148 9.96 -8.06 1.90
CA PHE A 148 10.83 -7.20 1.12
C PHE A 148 12.23 -7.19 1.71
N SER A 149 13.24 -7.20 0.85
CA SER A 149 14.63 -7.01 1.24
C SER A 149 15.17 -5.78 0.52
N ASN A 150 15.75 -4.85 1.27
CA ASN A 150 16.46 -3.71 0.72
C ASN A 150 17.96 -3.86 1.00
N PRO A 151 18.73 -4.45 0.08
CA PRO A 151 20.18 -4.62 0.26
C PRO A 151 20.97 -3.33 0.01
N THR A 152 20.32 -2.27 -0.48
CA THR A 152 20.99 -1.05 -0.94
C THR A 152 21.24 -0.07 0.21
N GLY A 153 22.06 0.96 -0.06
CA GLY A 153 22.25 2.11 0.84
C GLY A 153 21.15 3.16 0.77
N ARG A 154 20.07 2.93 0.02
CA ARG A 154 18.97 3.88 -0.17
C ARG A 154 17.74 3.45 0.62
N THR A 155 16.86 4.39 0.87
CA THR A 155 15.53 4.14 1.44
C THR A 155 14.50 4.08 0.31
N TYR A 156 13.43 3.30 0.51
CA TYR A 156 12.33 3.19 -0.45
C TYR A 156 10.97 3.27 0.25
N ASN A 157 9.96 3.65 -0.52
CA ASN A 157 8.56 3.59 -0.10
C ASN A 157 7.98 2.22 -0.42
N ILE A 158 7.10 1.74 0.44
CA ILE A 158 6.26 0.57 0.18
C ILE A 158 4.80 1.00 0.28
N LEU A 159 4.03 0.83 -0.80
CA LEU A 159 2.57 0.83 -0.71
C LEU A 159 2.10 -0.59 -0.42
N ILE A 160 1.13 -0.72 0.47
CA ILE A 160 0.48 -1.97 0.86
C ILE A 160 -1.00 -1.84 0.53
N GLY A 161 -1.53 -2.79 -0.25
CA GLY A 161 -2.97 -2.96 -0.46
C GLY A 161 -3.46 -4.19 0.29
N VAL A 162 -4.39 -4.00 1.21
CA VAL A 162 -5.17 -5.08 1.81
C VAL A 162 -6.51 -5.16 1.08
N SER A 163 -6.85 -6.35 0.61
CA SER A 163 -8.04 -6.61 -0.21
C SER A 163 -8.70 -7.92 0.18
N SER A 164 -9.79 -8.23 -0.51
CA SER A 164 -10.53 -9.49 -0.41
C SER A 164 -11.02 -9.93 -1.80
N PRO A 165 -11.56 -11.16 -1.92
CA PRO A 165 -12.32 -11.58 -3.10
C PRO A 165 -13.59 -10.76 -3.36
N ALA A 166 -14.15 -10.93 -4.56
CA ALA A 166 -15.39 -10.29 -4.96
C ALA A 166 -16.53 -10.50 -3.94
N GLY A 167 -17.29 -9.44 -3.68
CA GLY A 167 -18.44 -9.45 -2.77
C GLY A 167 -18.10 -9.28 -1.28
N ILE A 168 -16.81 -9.16 -0.92
CA ILE A 168 -16.39 -8.88 0.46
C ILE A 168 -15.99 -7.41 0.57
N THR A 169 -16.85 -6.58 1.15
CA THR A 169 -16.64 -5.13 1.29
C THR A 169 -16.34 -4.69 2.73
N GLU A 170 -16.44 -5.60 3.69
CA GLU A 170 -16.19 -5.34 5.10
C GLU A 170 -15.36 -6.47 5.72
N GLY A 171 -14.67 -6.15 6.81
CA GLY A 171 -13.87 -7.12 7.56
C GLY A 171 -12.74 -6.43 8.29
N GLU A 172 -12.72 -6.59 9.61
CA GLU A 172 -11.66 -6.07 10.46
C GLU A 172 -10.40 -6.93 10.40
N PHE A 173 -9.25 -6.28 10.46
CA PHE A 173 -7.95 -6.94 10.42
C PHE A 173 -6.88 -6.18 11.17
N GLU A 174 -5.79 -6.89 11.49
CA GLU A 174 -4.55 -6.32 11.98
C GLU A 174 -3.48 -6.42 10.89
N LEU A 175 -2.90 -5.28 10.51
CA LEU A 175 -1.72 -5.18 9.67
C LEU A 175 -0.49 -5.06 10.57
N LYS A 176 0.46 -5.97 10.42
CA LYS A 176 1.74 -5.96 11.14
C LYS A 176 2.89 -5.72 10.19
N ILE A 177 3.75 -4.78 10.53
CA ILE A 177 5.02 -4.52 9.83
C ILE A 177 6.14 -4.85 10.80
N LYS A 178 6.98 -5.82 10.44
CA LYS A 178 8.07 -6.31 11.27
C LYS A 178 9.40 -6.13 10.56
N LYS A 179 10.37 -5.52 11.24
CA LYS A 179 11.77 -5.52 10.82
C LYS A 179 12.39 -6.88 11.10
N LYS A 180 13.24 -7.34 10.20
CA LYS A 180 14.08 -8.52 10.41
C LYS A 180 15.56 -8.15 10.30
#